data_AF-A0A9J6AHU2-F1
#
_entry.id   AF-A0A9J6AHU2-F1
#
_cell.length_a   1.000
_cell.length_b   1.000
_cell.length_c   1.000
_cell.angle_alpha   90.00
_cell.angle_beta   90.00
_cell.angle_gamma   90.00
#
_symmetry.space_group_name_H-M   'P 1'
#
loop_
_entity.id
_entity.type
_entity.pdbx_description
1 polymer ?
#
loop_
_entity_poly.entity_id
_entity_poly.type
_entity_poly.pdbx_seq_one_letter_code
_entity_poly.pdbx_strand_id
1 'polypeptide(L)'
;MLNDEDTDTARGLSVSIGTSLDNHYYKTLMRGRGLLFADQQLMAYEKTAAAVTDYAIDDGIIFRTEFAHAMAKLSNFGVLTGSEGEVRSHLNS
;
A
#
# COMPACT_ATOMS: atom_id res chain seq x y z
N MET A 1 0.98 43.08 8.88
CA MET A 1 2.07 42.08 8.82
C MET A 1 1.42 40.73 9.04
N LEU A 2 1.28 39.97 7.96
CA LEU A 2 0.80 38.59 8.00
C LEU A 2 1.95 37.74 8.54
N ASN A 3 1.71 36.99 9.60
CA ASN A 3 2.66 36.01 10.11
C ASN A 3 2.36 34.70 9.38
N ASP A 4 2.99 34.53 8.22
CA ASP A 4 2.98 33.29 7.44
C ASP A 4 3.91 32.26 8.09
N GLU A 5 3.46 31.62 9.16
CA GLU A 5 4.17 30.49 9.77
C GLU A 5 3.20 29.34 10.07
N ASP A 6 2.60 28.79 9.01
CA ASP A 6 1.89 27.51 9.08
C ASP A 6 1.99 26.72 7.76
N THR A 7 3.19 26.61 7.19
CA THR A 7 3.42 25.80 5.97
C THR A 7 4.55 24.78 6.07
N ASP A 8 5.17 24.61 7.24
CA ASP A 8 6.28 23.66 7.40
C ASP A 8 5.84 22.22 7.71
N THR A 9 4.56 21.99 8.04
CA THR A 9 4.06 20.64 8.37
C THR A 9 3.79 19.80 7.12
N ALA A 10 3.53 20.43 5.96
CA ALA A 10 3.24 19.73 4.71
C ALA A 10 4.50 19.33 3.92
N ARG A 11 5.64 20.02 4.14
CA ARG A 11 6.88 19.78 3.39
C ARG A 11 7.75 18.67 3.98
N GLY A 12 7.55 18.32 5.26
CA GLY A 12 8.22 17.19 5.93
C GLY A 12 7.70 15.80 5.53
N LEU A 13 6.60 15.71 4.78
CA LEU A 13 5.96 14.45 4.39
C LEU A 13 6.39 13.93 3.01
N SER A 14 7.35 14.58 2.36
CA SER A 14 7.95 14.08 1.12
C SER A 14 8.90 12.91 1.39
N VAL A 15 8.38 11.82 1.96
CA VAL A 15 8.86 10.50 1.59
C VAL A 15 8.67 10.44 0.08
N SER A 16 9.75 10.24 -0.68
CA SER A 16 9.66 10.04 -2.13
C SER A 16 8.94 8.71 -2.38
N ILE A 17 7.62 8.74 -2.29
CA ILE A 17 6.75 7.74 -2.88
C ILE A 17 6.76 8.12 -4.36
N GLY A 18 7.68 7.50 -5.11
CA GLY A 18 7.56 7.49 -6.55
C GLY A 18 6.16 6.99 -6.93
N THR A 19 5.67 7.36 -8.10
CA THR A 19 4.39 6.84 -8.62
C THR A 19 4.46 5.36 -9.01
N SER A 20 5.59 4.69 -8.73
CA SER A 20 5.85 3.28 -9.00
C SER A 20 5.29 2.40 -7.89
N LEU A 21 4.65 1.30 -8.30
CA LEU A 21 4.38 0.18 -7.41
C LEU A 21 5.67 -0.64 -7.26
N ASP A 22 6.44 -0.35 -6.23
CA ASP A 22 7.71 -1.01 -5.94
C ASP A 22 7.82 -1.41 -4.47
N ASN A 23 8.97 -2.00 -4.11
CA ASN A 23 9.20 -2.46 -2.74
C ASN A 23 9.76 -1.39 -1.79
N HIS A 24 9.81 -0.12 -2.20
CA HIS A 24 10.23 0.97 -1.34
C HIS A 24 9.34 1.07 -0.10
N TYR A 25 8.03 0.81 -0.25
CA TYR A 25 7.09 0.72 0.87
C TYR A 25 7.61 -0.18 1.99
N TYR A 26 8.00 -1.42 1.70
CA TYR A 26 8.51 -2.34 2.72
C TYR A 26 9.87 -1.91 3.30
N LYS A 27 10.72 -1.29 2.46
CA LYS A 27 12.00 -0.71 2.91
C LYS A 27 11.81 0.45 3.88
N THR A 28 10.71 1.22 3.82
CA THR A 28 10.44 2.27 4.80
C THR A 28 9.97 1.68 6.14
N LEU A 29 9.19 0.60 6.12
CA LEU A 29 8.72 -0.07 7.34
C LEU A 29 9.87 -0.66 8.17
N MET A 30 10.85 -1.28 7.51
CA MET A 30 12.08 -1.76 8.17
C MET A 30 12.89 -0.64 8.84
N ARG A 31 12.71 0.60 8.39
CA ARG A 31 13.40 1.79 8.93
C ARG A 31 12.57 2.55 9.96
N GLY A 32 11.41 2.01 10.37
CA GLY A 32 10.50 2.69 11.30
C GLY A 32 9.82 3.92 10.69
N ARG A 33 9.69 3.96 9.36
CA ARG A 33 9.13 5.11 8.61
C ARG A 33 7.83 4.74 7.88
N GLY A 34 6.98 3.94 8.51
CA GLY A 34 5.59 3.79 8.08
C GLY A 34 4.84 5.12 8.19
N LEU A 35 4.05 5.46 7.18
CA LEU A 35 3.28 6.72 7.18
C LEU A 35 2.09 6.61 8.13
N LEU A 36 1.36 5.50 8.06
CA LEU A 36 0.24 5.22 8.94
C LEU A 36 0.70 4.35 10.10
N PHE A 37 0.07 4.51 11.26
CA PHE A 37 0.26 3.61 12.39
C PHE A 37 0.05 2.15 11.98
N ALA A 38 -1.00 1.87 11.20
CA ALA A 38 -1.31 0.54 10.69
C ALA A 38 -0.20 -0.06 9.80
N ASP A 39 0.52 0.77 9.02
CA ASP A 39 1.65 0.29 8.22
C ASP A 39 2.77 -0.21 9.14
N GLN A 40 3.11 0.58 10.16
CA GLN A 40 4.20 0.22 11.07
C GLN A 40 3.87 -1.02 11.92
N GLN A 41 2.57 -1.32 12.12
CA GLN A 41 2.14 -2.55 12.79
C GLN A 41 2.50 -3.82 12.04
N LEU A 42 2.81 -3.77 10.74
CA LEU A 42 3.32 -4.94 10.03
C LEU A 42 4.65 -5.46 10.61
N MET A 43 5.42 -4.61 11.28
CA MET A 43 6.67 -5.01 11.96
C MET A 43 6.46 -5.49 13.41
N ALA A 44 5.24 -5.42 13.95
CA ALA A 44 4.98 -5.70 15.38
C ALA A 44 4.91 -7.20 15.70
N TYR A 45 4.69 -8.06 14.71
CA TYR A 45 4.56 -9.50 14.88
C TYR A 45 5.52 -10.25 13.97
N GLU A 46 6.09 -11.35 14.48
CA GLU A 46 7.15 -12.12 13.80
C GLU A 46 6.78 -12.49 12.36
N LYS A 47 5.56 -13.03 12.15
CA LYS A 47 5.10 -13.49 10.83
C LYS A 47 5.01 -12.34 9.82
N THR A 48 4.46 -11.21 10.22
CA THR A 48 4.30 -10.06 9.31
C THR A 48 5.62 -9.34 9.10
N ALA A 49 6.48 -9.28 10.12
CA ALA A 49 7.83 -8.72 10.01
C ALA A 49 8.72 -9.55 9.06
N ALA A 50 8.60 -10.88 9.09
CA ALA A 50 9.27 -11.76 8.13
C ALA A 50 8.84 -11.45 6.69
N ALA A 51 7.54 -11.36 6.43
CA ALA A 51 7.03 -11.00 5.10
C ALA A 51 7.50 -9.61 4.62
N VAL A 52 7.49 -8.61 5.52
CA VAL A 52 8.04 -7.28 5.20
C VAL A 52 9.53 -7.36 4.84
N THR A 53 10.29 -8.18 5.56
CA THR A 53 11.72 -8.38 5.31
C THR A 53 11.95 -9.02 3.95
N ASP A 54 11.21 -10.07 3.61
CA ASP A 54 11.31 -10.75 2.32
C ASP A 54 11.00 -9.79 1.15
N TYR A 55 9.93 -9.01 1.27
CA TYR A 55 9.54 -8.05 0.24
C TYR A 55 10.53 -6.90 0.10
N ALA A 56 11.19 -6.49 1.19
CA ALA A 56 12.12 -5.37 1.18
C ALA A 56 13.53 -5.72 0.66
N ILE A 57 14.01 -6.95 0.83
CA ILE A 57 15.39 -7.34 0.50
C ILE A 57 15.57 -7.65 -1.00
N ASP A 58 14.53 -8.18 -1.64
CA ASP A 58 14.56 -8.52 -3.06
C ASP A 58 14.49 -7.28 -3.99
N ASP A 59 14.65 -7.45 -5.30
CA ASP A 59 14.43 -6.40 -6.31
C ASP A 59 12.92 -6.08 -6.56
N GLY A 60 12.06 -6.66 -5.72
CA GLY A 60 10.62 -6.50 -5.71
C GLY A 60 9.87 -7.56 -6.53
N ILE A 61 10.55 -8.55 -7.13
CA ILE A 61 9.90 -9.70 -7.78
C ILE A 61 8.96 -10.41 -6.81
N ILE A 62 9.44 -10.72 -5.60
CA ILE A 62 8.63 -11.45 -4.60
C ILE A 62 7.36 -10.66 -4.28
N PHE A 63 7.51 -9.37 -3.97
CA PHE A 63 6.38 -8.49 -3.68
C PHE A 63 5.38 -8.45 -4.85
N ARG A 64 5.85 -8.19 -6.07
CA ARG A 64 4.96 -8.06 -7.24
C ARG A 64 4.21 -9.37 -7.53
N THR A 65 4.87 -10.51 -7.32
CA THR A 65 4.27 -11.85 -7.50
C THR A 65 3.15 -12.09 -6.50
N GLU A 66 3.43 -11.90 -5.21
CA GLU A 66 2.45 -12.10 -4.15
C GLU A 66 1.32 -11.06 -4.19
N PHE A 67 1.64 -9.83 -4.59
CA PHE A 67 0.64 -8.79 -4.84
C PHE A 67 -0.33 -9.20 -5.95
N ALA A 68 0.17 -9.74 -7.08
CA ALA A 68 -0.67 -10.21 -8.16
C ALA A 68 -1.59 -11.38 -7.71
N HIS A 69 -1.06 -12.34 -6.94
CA HIS A 69 -1.85 -13.42 -6.36
C HIS A 69 -2.93 -12.91 -5.41
N ALA A 70 -2.59 -11.97 -4.52
CA ALA A 70 -3.53 -11.39 -3.58
C ALA A 70 -4.66 -10.63 -4.31
N MET A 71 -4.33 -9.84 -5.33
CA MET A 71 -5.31 -9.08 -6.10
C MET A 71 -6.21 -9.98 -6.96
N ALA A 72 -5.69 -11.07 -7.52
CA ALA A 72 -6.51 -12.08 -8.23
C ALA A 72 -7.47 -12.82 -7.28
N LYS A 73 -7.04 -13.08 -6.04
CA LYS A 73 -7.93 -13.65 -5.02
C LYS A 73 -9.01 -12.64 -4.61
N LEU A 74 -8.63 -11.38 -4.42
CA LEU A 74 -9.54 -10.31 -4.04
C LEU A 74 -10.57 -10.02 -5.13
N SER A 75 -10.18 -10.05 -6.41
CA SER A 75 -11.08 -9.80 -7.54
C SER A 75 -12.22 -10.82 -7.64
N ASN A 76 -12.04 -12.00 -7.04
CA ASN A 76 -13.02 -13.07 -7.04
C ASN A 76 -13.82 -13.14 -5.73
N PHE A 77 -13.57 -12.23 -4.78
CA PHE A 77 -14.24 -12.24 -3.49
C PHE A 77 -15.63 -11.61 -3.59
N GLY A 78 -16.67 -12.39 -3.27
CA GLY A 78 -18.05 -11.88 -3.19
C GLY A 78 -18.63 -11.37 -4.51
N VAL A 79 -18.09 -11.83 -5.65
CA VAL A 79 -18.57 -11.44 -6.98
C VAL A 79 -19.93 -12.06 -7.28
N LEU A 80 -20.79 -11.27 -7.93
CA LEU A 80 -22.05 -11.75 -8.51
C LEU A 80 -21.74 -12.44 -9.84
N THR A 81 -22.25 -13.65 -10.04
CA THR A 81 -21.95 -14.47 -11.23
C THR A 81 -23.21 -14.99 -11.92
N GLY A 82 -23.08 -15.41 -13.18
CA GLY A 82 -24.21 -15.92 -13.95
C GLY A 82 -25.29 -14.86 -14.16
N SER A 83 -26.49 -15.10 -13.62
CA SER A 83 -27.61 -14.16 -13.65
C SER A 83 -27.74 -13.30 -12.39
N GLU A 84 -26.77 -13.35 -11.48
CA GLU A 84 -26.73 -12.48 -10.31
C GLU A 84 -26.25 -11.08 -10.70
N GLY A 85 -27.00 -10.05 -10.31
CA GLY A 85 -26.66 -8.64 -10.58
C GLY A 85 -27.15 -8.12 -11.93
N GLU A 86 -26.56 -7.00 -12.36
CA GLU A 86 -26.89 -6.30 -13.61
C GLU A 86 -25.65 -5.69 -14.26
N VAL A 87 -25.64 -5.59 -15.59
CA VAL A 87 -24.65 -4.78 -16.31
C VAL A 87 -25.14 -3.35 -16.31
N ARG A 88 -24.54 -2.49 -15.48
CA ARG A 88 -24.89 -1.07 -15.42
C ARG A 88 -24.47 -0.36 -16.70
N SER A 89 -25.40 0.37 -17.31
CA SER A 89 -25.12 1.20 -18.49
C SER A 89 -24.37 2.49 -18.15
N HIS A 90 -24.48 2.95 -16.91
CA HIS A 90 -23.83 4.16 -16.42
C HIS A 90 -23.31 3.94 -15.00
N LEU A 91 -22.07 4.37 -14.75
CA LEU A 91 -21.50 4.45 -13.41
C LEU A 91 -21.66 5.89 -12.93
N ASN A 92 -22.29 6.09 -11.76
CA ASN A 92 -22.41 7.43 -11.19
C ASN A 92 -21.01 7.92 -10.78
N SER A 93 -20.62 9.07 -11.30
CA SER A 93 -19.40 9.81 -10.96
C SER A 93 -19.70 11.01 -10.08
#